data_AF-A0A8J8TKC5-F1
#
_entry.id   AF-A0A8J8TKC5-F1
#
_cell.length_a   1.000
_cell.length_b   1.000
_cell.length_c   1.000
_cell.angle_alpha   90.00
_cell.angle_beta   90.00
_cell.angle_gamma   90.00
#
_symmetry.space_group_name_H-M   'P 1'
#
loop_
_entity.id
_entity.type
_entity.pdbx_description
1 polymer ?
#
loop_
_entity_poly.entity_id
_entity_poly.type
_entity_poly.pdbx_seq_one_letter_code
_entity_poly.pdbx_strand_id
1 'polypeptide(L)'
;MGFGTYIIKKVLIYFSVLIATLTILYIFTFPVLQEIIAKSINFQVAQFAQTLLKSSHNLNSTQIQLAEEKYKETLINAYGFYKPVIDKYFIQMYNLLRLNFGTAYFIQAPSGSRDVSAIIAYYLPNTILLFTTATIIFIVIGTIIGLLSAKSRFWEK
;
A
#
# COMPACT_ATOMS: atom_id res chain seq x y z
N MET A 1 3.77 37.74 18.62
CA MET A 1 3.68 37.02 17.32
C MET A 1 2.22 36.95 16.93
N GLY A 2 1.83 37.47 15.77
CA GLY A 2 0.42 37.52 15.35
C GLY A 2 -0.14 36.11 15.09
N PHE A 3 -1.46 35.96 15.26
CA PHE A 3 -2.19 34.71 15.02
C PHE A 3 -1.92 34.12 13.62
N GLY A 4 -1.76 34.95 12.60
CA GLY A 4 -1.38 34.51 11.24
C GLY A 4 -0.01 33.84 11.16
N THR A 5 1.01 34.39 11.84
CA THR A 5 2.35 33.79 11.88
C THR A 5 2.33 32.44 12.61
N TYR A 6 1.48 32.28 13.61
CA TYR A 6 1.29 31.01 14.32
C TYR A 6 0.68 29.94 13.41
N ILE A 7 -0.41 30.25 12.69
CA ILE A 7 -1.04 29.32 11.76
C ILE A 7 -0.07 28.89 10.66
N ILE A 8 0.64 29.82 10.03
CA ILE A 8 1.60 29.51 8.97
C ILE A 8 2.68 28.56 9.48
N LYS A 9 3.25 28.85 10.66
CA LYS A 9 4.27 27.99 11.27
C LYS A 9 3.73 26.58 11.54
N LYS A 10 2.49 26.46 12.02
CA LYS A 10 1.84 25.17 12.26
C LYS A 10 1.60 24.37 10.97
N VAL A 11 1.07 25.02 9.94
CA VAL A 11 0.83 24.38 8.64
C VAL A 11 2.15 23.85 8.05
N LEU A 12 3.22 24.66 8.08
CA LEU A 12 4.54 24.23 7.60
C LEU A 12 5.08 23.03 8.38
N ILE A 13 4.95 23.04 9.71
CA ILE A 13 5.38 21.91 10.55
C ILE A 13 4.60 20.64 10.19
N TYR A 14 3.27 20.70 10.12
CA TYR A 14 2.46 19.53 9.82
C TYR A 14 2.71 18.99 8.41
N PHE A 15 2.88 19.88 7.42
CA PHE A 15 3.21 19.49 6.06
C PHE A 15 4.61 18.84 5.98
N SER A 16 5.60 19.40 6.68
CA SER A 16 6.95 18.81 6.76
C SER A 16 6.92 17.43 7.43
N VAL A 17 6.16 17.28 8.51
CA VAL A 17 6.00 15.99 9.20
C VAL A 17 5.32 14.97 8.28
N LEU A 18 4.28 15.38 7.55
CA LEU A 18 3.60 14.51 6.58
C LEU A 18 4.59 13.98 5.53
N ILE A 19 5.35 14.87 4.88
CA ILE A 19 6.35 14.44 3.89
C ILE A 19 7.37 13.49 4.53
N ALA A 20 7.92 13.84 5.69
CA ALA A 20 8.90 12.99 6.37
C ALA A 20 8.35 11.59 6.66
N THR A 21 7.10 11.49 7.15
CA THR A 21 6.46 10.19 7.42
C THR A 21 6.26 9.36 6.15
N LEU A 22 5.83 10.00 5.05
CA LEU A 22 5.67 9.31 3.76
C LEU A 22 7.02 8.86 3.18
N THR A 23 8.08 9.67 3.35
CA THR A 23 9.44 9.29 2.95
C THR A 23 9.92 8.07 3.74
N ILE A 24 9.74 8.06 5.06
CA ILE A 24 10.11 6.93 5.92
C ILE A 24 9.35 5.66 5.50
N LEU A 25 8.04 5.78 5.28
CA LEU A 25 7.20 4.69 4.78
C LEU A 25 7.73 4.14 3.45
N TYR A 26 8.07 5.03 2.51
CA TYR A 26 8.60 4.62 1.21
C TYR A 26 9.93 3.87 1.35
N ILE A 27 10.88 4.40 2.13
CA ILE A 27 12.18 3.76 2.35
C ILE A 27 12.00 2.37 2.95
N PHE A 28 11.12 2.23 3.95
CA PHE A 28 10.84 0.96 4.59
C PHE A 28 10.18 -0.05 3.64
N THR A 29 9.29 0.43 2.77
CA THR A 29 8.48 -0.42 1.88
C THR A 29 9.18 -0.73 0.55
N PHE A 30 10.12 0.11 0.12
CA PHE A 30 10.87 -0.03 -1.13
C PHE A 30 11.51 -1.42 -1.34
N PRO A 31 12.26 -2.01 -0.39
CA PRO A 31 12.84 -3.34 -0.58
C PRO A 31 11.77 -4.42 -0.81
N VAL A 32 10.68 -4.34 -0.04
CA VAL A 32 9.54 -5.26 -0.17
C VAL A 32 8.88 -5.11 -1.55
N LEU A 33 8.73 -3.88 -2.06
CA LEU A 33 8.19 -3.63 -3.39
C LEU A 33 9.06 -4.21 -4.50
N GLN A 34 10.39 -4.10 -4.40
CA GLN A 34 11.30 -4.68 -5.40
C GLN A 34 11.14 -6.21 -5.45
N GLU A 35 11.03 -6.86 -4.29
CA GLU A 35 10.82 -8.30 -4.21
C GLU A 35 9.45 -8.71 -4.78
N ILE A 36 8.39 -7.95 -4.46
CA ILE A 36 7.04 -8.18 -4.98
C ILE A 36 7.00 -8.03 -6.50
N ILE A 37 7.62 -6.99 -7.07
CA ILE A 37 7.64 -6.77 -8.52
C ILE A 37 8.42 -7.89 -9.21
N ALA A 38 9.59 -8.28 -8.68
CA ALA A 38 10.38 -9.38 -9.22
C ALA A 38 9.59 -10.70 -9.23
N LYS A 39 8.93 -11.03 -8.12
CA LYS A 39 8.04 -12.21 -8.04
C LYS A 39 6.86 -12.09 -8.99
N SER A 40 6.28 -10.91 -9.14
CA SER A 40 5.15 -10.66 -10.04
C SER A 40 5.55 -10.86 -11.51
N ILE A 41 6.74 -10.40 -11.92
CA ILE A 41 7.27 -10.63 -13.27
C ILE A 41 7.45 -12.12 -13.51
N ASN A 42 8.13 -12.83 -12.61
CA ASN A 42 8.38 -14.27 -12.77
C ASN A 42 7.06 -15.05 -12.84
N PHE A 43 6.07 -14.67 -12.03
CA PHE A 43 4.75 -15.27 -12.05
C PHE A 43 4.00 -15.00 -13.37
N GLN A 44 4.03 -13.76 -13.88
CA GLN A 44 3.42 -13.41 -15.16
C GLN A 44 4.08 -14.11 -16.34
N VAL A 45 5.42 -14.21 -16.34
CA VAL A 45 6.18 -14.94 -17.36
C VAL A 45 5.84 -16.43 -17.32
N ALA A 46 5.80 -17.05 -16.14
CA ALA A 46 5.42 -18.45 -15.98
C ALA A 46 3.98 -18.73 -16.45
N GLN A 47 3.03 -17.83 -16.15
CA GLN A 47 1.66 -17.94 -16.67
C GLN A 47 1.60 -17.81 -18.20
N PHE A 48 2.36 -16.88 -18.76
CA PHE A 48 2.44 -16.69 -20.21
C PHE A 48 3.01 -17.94 -20.90
N ALA A 49 4.13 -18.47 -20.39
CA ALA A 49 4.73 -19.72 -20.86
C ALA A 49 3.74 -20.89 -20.83
N GLN A 50 3.03 -21.06 -19.71
CA GLN A 50 2.04 -22.12 -19.55
C GLN A 50 0.84 -21.96 -20.50
N THR A 51 0.45 -20.72 -20.80
CA THR A 51 -0.62 -20.42 -21.76
C THR A 51 -0.17 -20.72 -23.19
N LEU A 52 1.08 -20.39 -23.55
CA LEU A 52 1.65 -20.71 -24.85
C LEU A 52 1.79 -22.23 -25.07
N LEU A 53 2.26 -22.97 -24.07
CA LEU A 53 2.36 -24.43 -24.11
C LEU A 53 0.99 -25.10 -24.28
N LYS A 54 -0.06 -24.57 -23.65
CA LYS A 54 -1.43 -25.08 -23.80
C LYS A 54 -2.06 -24.72 -25.14
N SER A 55 -1.73 -23.56 -25.68
CA SER A 55 -2.36 -23.03 -26.90
C SER A 55 -1.63 -23.44 -28.18
N SER A 56 -0.38 -23.93 -28.09
CA SER A 56 0.43 -24.26 -29.25
C SER A 56 0.94 -25.68 -29.22
N HIS A 57 0.41 -26.52 -30.11
CA HIS A 57 0.81 -27.92 -30.25
C HIS A 57 2.19 -28.12 -30.91
N ASN A 58 2.84 -27.08 -31.46
CA ASN A 58 4.02 -27.20 -32.34
C ASN A 58 5.19 -26.25 -32.01
N LEU A 59 5.28 -25.68 -30.80
CA LEU A 59 6.40 -24.79 -30.45
C LEU A 59 7.63 -25.59 -29.99
N ASN A 60 8.77 -25.31 -30.61
CA ASN A 60 10.08 -25.81 -30.19
C ASN A 60 10.51 -25.13 -28.87
N SER A 61 11.14 -25.86 -27.96
CA SER A 61 11.50 -25.39 -26.60
C SER A 61 12.35 -24.11 -26.61
N THR A 62 13.15 -23.90 -27.66
CA THR A 62 13.97 -22.70 -27.88
C THR A 62 13.16 -21.46 -28.27
N GLN A 63 12.04 -21.62 -28.98
CA GLN A 63 11.17 -20.51 -29.37
C GLN A 63 10.34 -20.00 -28.19
N ILE A 64 9.95 -20.91 -27.27
CA ILE A 64 9.25 -20.57 -26.04
C ILE A 64 10.16 -19.77 -25.11
N GLN A 65 11.42 -20.18 -24.95
CA GLN A 65 12.40 -19.44 -24.14
C GLN A 65 12.65 -18.02 -24.66
N LEU A 66 12.80 -17.85 -25.99
CA LEU A 66 12.94 -16.53 -26.61
C LEU A 66 11.70 -15.64 -26.42
N ALA A 67 10.50 -16.24 -26.45
CA ALA A 67 9.25 -15.51 -26.20
C ALA A 67 9.10 -15.10 -24.72
N GLU A 68 9.47 -15.98 -23.80
CA GLU A 68 9.52 -15.69 -22.36
C GLU A 68 10.50 -14.56 -22.03
N GLU A 69 11.69 -14.60 -22.62
CA GLU A 69 12.74 -13.61 -22.38
C GLU A 69 12.33 -12.22 -22.90
N LYS A 70 11.78 -12.15 -24.12
CA LYS A 70 11.21 -10.90 -24.67
C LYS A 70 10.05 -10.35 -23.83
N TYR A 71 9.18 -11.23 -23.34
CA TYR A 71 8.07 -10.83 -22.48
C TYR A 71 8.56 -10.30 -21.13
N LYS A 72 9.57 -10.96 -20.54
CA LYS A 72 10.24 -10.52 -19.32
C LYS A 72 10.90 -9.15 -19.48
N GLU A 73 11.64 -8.91 -20.56
CA GLU A 73 12.24 -7.60 -20.85
C GLU A 73 11.20 -6.49 -21.00
N THR A 74 10.08 -6.79 -21.67
CA THR A 74 8.97 -5.84 -21.83
C THR A 74 8.38 -5.46 -20.48
N LEU A 75 8.18 -6.42 -19.57
CA LEU A 75 7.70 -6.16 -18.22
C LEU A 75 8.71 -5.36 -17.39
N ILE A 76 10.00 -5.69 -17.45
CA ILE A 76 11.06 -4.95 -16.75
C ILE A 76 11.08 -3.47 -17.19
N ASN A 77 10.93 -3.23 -18.49
CA ASN A 77 10.80 -1.88 -19.04
C ASN A 77 9.52 -1.17 -18.57
N ALA A 78 8.38 -1.85 -18.58
CA ALA A 78 7.09 -1.30 -18.16
C ALA A 78 7.05 -0.93 -16.67
N TYR A 79 7.65 -1.74 -15.80
CA TYR A 79 7.81 -1.43 -14.37
C TYR A 79 8.84 -0.33 -14.11
N GLY A 80 9.51 0.16 -15.16
CA GLY A 80 10.45 1.27 -15.09
C GLY A 80 11.69 0.91 -14.27
N PHE A 81 12.14 -0.34 -14.28
CA PHE A 81 13.35 -0.75 -13.54
C PHE A 81 14.55 0.16 -13.84
N TYR A 82 14.68 0.61 -15.09
CA TYR A 82 15.73 1.52 -15.55
C TYR A 82 15.57 3.00 -15.16
N LYS A 83 14.44 3.41 -14.58
CA LYS A 83 14.27 4.80 -14.11
C LYS A 83 15.06 5.05 -12.82
N PRO A 84 15.65 6.25 -12.65
CA PRO A 84 16.30 6.65 -11.41
C PRO A 84 15.39 6.46 -10.19
N VAL A 85 15.96 6.03 -9.07
CA VAL A 85 15.22 5.81 -7.81
C VAL A 85 14.54 7.10 -7.34
N ILE A 86 15.18 8.25 -7.57
CA ILE A 86 14.70 9.57 -7.20
C ILE A 86 13.41 9.92 -7.95
N ASP A 87 13.35 9.63 -9.26
CA ASP A 87 12.15 9.90 -10.07
C ASP A 87 10.98 9.01 -9.63
N LYS A 88 11.25 7.72 -9.36
CA LYS A 88 10.26 6.79 -8.82
C LYS A 88 9.70 7.28 -7.50
N TYR A 89 10.56 7.79 -6.63
CA TYR A 89 10.16 8.36 -5.35
C TYR A 89 9.23 9.56 -5.53
N PHE A 90 9.58 10.55 -6.37
CA PHE A 90 8.73 11.72 -6.58
C PHE A 90 7.38 11.37 -7.23
N ILE A 91 7.37 10.43 -8.19
CA ILE A 91 6.12 9.95 -8.80
C ILE A 91 5.26 9.23 -7.75
N GLN A 92 5.86 8.40 -6.91
CA GLN A 92 5.14 7.67 -5.86
C GLN A 92 4.57 8.63 -4.81
N MET A 93 5.38 9.57 -4.32
CA MET A 93 4.94 10.64 -3.41
C MET A 93 3.82 11.46 -4.04
N TYR A 94 4.01 11.75 -5.34
CA TYR A 94 3.06 12.21 -6.33
C TYR A 94 1.63 11.70 -6.11
N ASN A 95 1.58 10.39 -6.30
CA ASN A 95 0.37 9.62 -6.34
C ASN A 95 -0.21 9.40 -4.94
N LEU A 96 0.64 9.20 -3.91
CA LEU A 96 0.21 9.07 -2.52
C LEU A 96 -0.52 10.30 -2.01
N LEU A 97 -0.02 11.50 -2.31
CA LEU A 97 -0.69 12.75 -1.95
C LEU A 97 -2.06 12.92 -2.62
N ARG A 98 -2.24 12.33 -3.81
CA ARG A 98 -3.52 12.31 -4.53
C ARG A 98 -4.37 11.09 -4.21
N LEU A 99 -4.00 10.30 -3.20
CA LEU A 99 -4.67 9.05 -2.81
C LEU A 99 -4.79 8.04 -3.97
N ASN A 100 -3.86 8.12 -4.93
CA ASN A 100 -3.75 7.16 -6.00
C ASN A 100 -2.69 6.11 -5.61
N PHE A 101 -3.16 4.93 -5.24
CA PHE A 101 -2.32 3.84 -4.77
C PHE A 101 -1.89 2.87 -5.90
N GLY A 102 -2.37 3.10 -7.13
CA GLY A 102 -2.11 2.23 -8.27
C GLY A 102 -2.87 0.89 -8.21
N THR A 103 -2.33 -0.10 -8.92
CA THR A 103 -2.93 -1.44 -9.07
C THR A 103 -2.19 -2.48 -8.25
N ALA A 104 -2.93 -3.41 -7.64
CA ALA A 104 -2.37 -4.51 -6.87
C ALA A 104 -1.67 -5.55 -7.78
N TYR A 105 -0.60 -6.18 -7.28
CA TYR A 105 0.19 -7.18 -8.00
C TYR A 105 -0.40 -8.60 -7.95
N PHE A 106 -1.07 -8.96 -6.84
CA PHE A 106 -1.59 -10.31 -6.62
C PHE A 106 -3.05 -10.36 -6.17
N ILE A 107 -3.55 -9.29 -5.54
CA ILE A 107 -4.89 -9.23 -4.94
C ILE A 107 -5.85 -8.52 -5.88
N GLN A 108 -7.12 -8.91 -5.85
CA GLN A 108 -8.20 -8.25 -6.58
C GLN A 108 -9.35 -8.00 -5.62
N ALA A 109 -10.14 -6.96 -5.87
CA ALA A 109 -11.38 -6.73 -5.17
C ALA A 109 -12.37 -7.86 -5.51
N PRO A 110 -13.38 -8.12 -4.67
CA PRO A 110 -14.44 -9.08 -5.00
C PRO A 110 -15.22 -8.74 -6.28
N SER A 111 -15.17 -7.47 -6.72
CA SER A 111 -15.70 -7.02 -8.02
C SER A 111 -14.81 -7.36 -9.22
N GLY A 112 -13.62 -7.92 -9.01
CA GLY A 112 -12.61 -8.19 -10.04
C GLY A 112 -11.68 -7.01 -10.37
N SER A 113 -11.89 -5.83 -9.77
CA SER A 113 -10.96 -4.71 -9.96
C SER A 113 -9.63 -4.93 -9.26
N ARG A 114 -8.53 -4.52 -9.90
CA ARG A 114 -7.18 -4.54 -9.34
C ARG A 114 -6.76 -3.21 -8.72
N ASP A 115 -7.61 -2.19 -8.78
CA ASP A 115 -7.31 -0.88 -8.21
C ASP A 115 -7.26 -0.98 -6.69
N VAL A 116 -6.15 -0.54 -6.10
CA VAL A 116 -5.95 -0.62 -4.64
C VAL A 116 -6.97 0.22 -3.90
N SER A 117 -7.35 1.38 -4.45
CA SER A 117 -8.41 2.22 -3.88
C SER A 117 -9.77 1.51 -3.83
N ALA A 118 -10.13 0.76 -4.88
CA ALA A 118 -11.38 -0.01 -4.93
C ALA A 118 -11.35 -1.19 -3.94
N ILE A 119 -10.21 -1.87 -3.84
CA ILE A 119 -10.00 -2.94 -2.84
C ILE A 119 -10.21 -2.38 -1.43
N ILE A 120 -9.53 -1.27 -1.09
CA ILE A 120 -9.67 -0.64 0.23
C ILE A 120 -11.12 -0.21 0.47
N ALA A 121 -11.76 0.44 -0.50
CA ALA A 121 -13.14 0.91 -0.39
C ALA A 121 -14.14 -0.23 -0.12
N TYR A 122 -13.88 -1.43 -0.61
CA TYR A 122 -14.72 -2.60 -0.35
C TYR A 122 -14.64 -3.06 1.11
N TYR A 123 -13.44 -3.08 1.70
CA TYR A 123 -13.23 -3.58 3.07
C TYR A 123 -13.42 -2.51 4.15
N LEU A 124 -13.21 -1.24 3.81
CA LEU A 124 -13.25 -0.11 4.75
C LEU A 124 -14.54 -0.01 5.57
N PRO A 125 -15.75 -0.21 5.01
CA PRO A 125 -17.00 -0.12 5.78
C PRO A 125 -17.07 -1.13 6.92
N ASN A 126 -16.62 -2.37 6.69
CA ASN A 126 -16.62 -3.41 7.70
C ASN A 126 -15.62 -3.10 8.82
N THR A 127 -14.45 -2.56 8.46
CA THR A 127 -13.46 -2.10 9.45
C THR A 127 -13.99 -0.94 10.27
N ILE A 128 -14.66 0.04 9.64
CA ILE A 128 -15.29 1.16 10.36
C ILE A 128 -16.31 0.61 11.35
N LEU A 129 -17.23 -0.26 10.91
CA LEU A 129 -18.27 -0.84 11.78
C LEU A 129 -17.66 -1.56 12.99
N LEU A 130 -16.68 -2.43 12.75
CA LEU A 130 -16.03 -3.20 13.81
C LEU A 130 -15.25 -2.29 14.77
N PHE A 131 -14.47 -1.36 14.22
CA PHE A 131 -13.63 -0.44 14.99
C PHE A 131 -14.47 0.53 15.83
N THR A 132 -15.52 1.12 15.26
CA THR A 132 -16.40 2.03 16.01
C THR A 132 -17.14 1.29 17.11
N THR A 133 -17.65 0.09 16.83
CA THR A 133 -18.37 -0.71 17.84
C THR A 133 -17.44 -1.09 18.99
N ALA A 134 -16.24 -1.60 18.67
CA ALA A 134 -15.23 -1.93 19.67
C ALA A 134 -14.81 -0.69 20.48
N THR A 135 -14.64 0.46 19.82
CA THR A 135 -14.26 1.72 20.47
C THR A 135 -15.34 2.20 21.44
N ILE A 136 -16.62 2.12 21.06
CA ILE A 136 -17.74 2.49 21.96
C ILE A 136 -17.72 1.61 23.21
N ILE A 137 -17.61 0.29 23.04
CA ILE A 137 -17.53 -0.66 24.16
C ILE A 137 -16.32 -0.34 25.05
N PHE A 138 -15.16 -0.10 24.44
CA PHE A 138 -13.93 0.24 25.14
C PHE A 138 -14.06 1.53 25.95
N ILE A 139 -14.66 2.57 25.38
CA ILE A 139 -14.90 3.84 26.07
C ILE A 139 -15.82 3.62 27.28
N VAL A 140 -16.92 2.89 27.12
CA VAL A 140 -17.89 2.63 28.20
C VAL A 140 -17.23 1.85 29.34
N ILE A 141 -16.63 0.70 29.02
CA ILE A 141 -16.02 -0.18 30.04
C ILE A 141 -14.79 0.50 30.65
N GLY A 142 -13.91 1.07 29.83
CA GLY A 142 -12.71 1.75 30.28
C GLY A 142 -13.01 2.94 31.19
N THR A 143 -14.08 3.69 30.90
CA THR A 143 -14.51 4.79 31.78
C THR A 143 -15.05 4.28 33.10
N ILE A 144 -15.88 3.22 33.11
CA ILE A 144 -16.41 2.63 34.35
C ILE A 144 -15.27 2.11 35.23
N ILE A 145 -14.35 1.33 34.66
CA ILE A 145 -13.20 0.80 35.38
C ILE A 145 -12.33 1.95 35.89
N GLY A 146 -12.03 2.94 35.04
CA GLY A 146 -11.24 4.11 35.42
C GLY A 146 -11.85 4.88 36.58
N LEU A 147 -13.18 5.06 36.59
CA LEU A 147 -13.89 5.72 37.68
C LEU A 147 -13.85 4.90 38.98
N LEU A 148 -14.02 3.58 38.90
CA LEU A 148 -13.93 2.69 40.07
C LEU A 148 -12.52 2.70 40.67
N SER A 149 -11.48 2.64 39.84
CA SER A 149 -10.09 2.74 40.30
C SER A 149 -9.75 4.10 40.92
N ALA A 150 -10.33 5.19 40.39
CA ALA A 150 -10.16 6.51 40.99
C ALA A 150 -10.84 6.60 42.36
N LYS A 151 -12.04 6.00 42.51
CA LYS A 151 -12.75 5.91 43.78
C LYS A 151 -11.98 5.06 44.80
N SER A 152 -11.45 3.89 44.43
CA SER A 152 -10.73 3.03 45.37
C SER A 152 -9.44 3.68 45.90
N ARG A 153 -8.72 4.43 45.06
CA ARG A 153 -7.50 5.16 45.47
C ARG A 153 -7.78 6.31 46.45
N PHE A 154 -9.02 6.78 46.54
CA PHE A 154 -9.41 7.80 47.52
C PHE A 154 -9.56 7.23 48.94
N TRP A 155 -9.74 5.91 49.09
CA TRP A 155 -9.88 5.23 50.40
C TRP A 155 -8.54 4.74 51.00
N GLU A 156 -7.44 4.84 50.25
CA GLU A 156 -6.08 4.51 50.74
C GLU A 156 -5.30 5.74 51.27
N LYS A 157 -5.91 6.93 51.29
CA LYS A 157 -5.39 8.13 51.97
C LYS A 157 -6.23 8.48 53.18
#